data_AF-A0AAD4FFL1-F1
#
_entry.id   AF-A0AAD4FFL1-F1
#
_cell.length_a   1.000
_cell.length_b   1.000
_cell.length_c   1.000
_cell.angle_alpha   90.00
_cell.angle_beta   90.00
_cell.angle_gamma   90.00
#
_symmetry.space_group_name_H-M   'P 1'
#
loop_
_entity.id
_entity.type
_entity.pdbx_description
1 polymer ?
#
loop_
_entity_poly.entity_id
_entity_poly.type
_entity_poly.pdbx_seq_one_letter_code
_entity_poly.pdbx_strand_id
1 'polypeptide(L)'
;MADDEKRVFALISAIGTIRDRLRQDIDGLRQIHNRWRDGNGSSINLIAQLTGLKSSLGNIQSWLNYAVNDLHPQLLSDLDVLTHSCGILVRHADALNVCLGYRDHGPVDFAAKLKYRVAIRSMERLQQVARRQNDAVNLLLAACHCTAQAQRKILLHKSRQIRNEDAANLRTLSQSSGMNGACITGLAQLSRFVQWLRLLFHMKIARNAFDGAVSPTEEESKQITAATRSEAIDRALQREATNLRRETKLVLVGSTQSGKELIMHQLKVLFTEGYHTTEERLKYRPAIYQVVQSLISSITNLLKDTGVKLSTELSHDFAILLHELDAGKDGITPDAVKAITRIWSCSEFSKLYVRNFEIDFPQYAPYFAQEAARIADPDYVPSEADIIRLNQSMRGISEARFNWDELDVHLFNIRGYVPQPFRERWYHQLDEATSVIYTIDVSLYNKPSPQRPTESILVHEFEGFESWVNQPGFAKSSIILILNNFTRFVSKMAYAPLEKLFPDYVRNESDPELSARQYVLRRFKNMNHQGLPMYSFWVDLDSSDNQHLYTALKKTLGQIQQRKAKEEAWDSSVGSAEADSERPSTNGLSKVNLLSPSRSRGALREK
;
A
#
# COMPACT_ATOMS: atom_id res chain seq x y z
N MET A 1 1.36 -35.33 32.86
CA MET A 1 2.57 -35.29 33.72
C MET A 1 3.73 -36.05 33.09
N ALA A 2 3.79 -37.39 33.09
CA ALA A 2 4.96 -38.11 32.52
C ALA A 2 5.18 -37.92 30.99
N ASP A 3 4.13 -37.63 30.23
CA ASP A 3 4.23 -37.33 28.78
C ASP A 3 4.61 -35.87 28.51
N ASP A 4 4.13 -34.94 29.33
CA ASP A 4 4.46 -33.51 29.24
C ASP A 4 5.91 -33.23 29.63
N GLU A 5 6.43 -33.91 30.66
CA GLU A 5 7.84 -33.83 31.06
C GLU A 5 8.77 -34.29 29.93
N LYS A 6 8.46 -35.42 29.29
CA LYS A 6 9.21 -35.91 28.12
C LYS A 6 9.22 -34.90 26.97
N ARG A 7 8.09 -34.25 26.71
CA ARG A 7 7.97 -33.20 25.69
C ARG A 7 8.79 -31.95 26.05
N VAL A 8 8.80 -31.54 27.31
CA VAL A 8 9.63 -30.42 27.79
C VAL A 8 11.13 -30.73 27.61
N PHE A 9 11.59 -31.93 27.97
CA PHE A 9 12.98 -32.34 27.75
C PHE A 9 13.35 -32.41 26.25
N ALA A 10 12.45 -32.89 25.40
CA ALA A 10 12.63 -32.90 23.95
C ALA A 10 12.77 -31.47 23.38
N LEU A 11 11.94 -30.54 23.86
CA LEU A 11 12.00 -29.13 23.51
C LEU A 11 13.32 -28.47 23.95
N ILE A 12 13.76 -28.70 25.18
CA ILE A 12 15.03 -28.18 25.70
C ILE A 12 16.21 -28.65 24.82
N SER A 13 16.20 -29.92 24.41
CA SER A 13 17.23 -30.50 23.53
C SER A 13 17.17 -29.91 22.12
N ALA A 14 15.97 -29.75 21.55
CA ALA A 14 15.77 -29.17 20.22
C ALA A 14 16.20 -27.69 20.18
N ILE A 15 15.84 -26.90 21.18
CA ILE A 15 16.27 -25.49 21.31
C ILE A 15 17.79 -25.41 21.46
N GLY A 16 18.41 -26.29 22.26
CA GLY A 16 19.86 -26.40 22.37
C GLY A 16 20.54 -26.63 21.01
N THR A 17 20.02 -27.59 20.24
CA THR A 17 20.53 -27.93 18.91
C THR A 17 20.42 -26.75 17.93
N ILE A 18 19.28 -26.04 17.95
CA ILE A 18 19.05 -24.84 17.12
C ILE A 18 20.05 -23.74 17.50
N ARG A 19 20.28 -23.52 18.80
CA ARG A 19 21.19 -22.50 19.30
C ARG A 19 22.65 -22.76 18.91
N ASP A 20 23.06 -24.02 18.91
CA ASP A 20 24.41 -24.43 18.50
C ASP A 20 24.61 -24.27 17.00
N ARG A 21 23.59 -24.59 16.18
CA ARG A 21 23.62 -24.34 14.74
C ARG A 21 23.62 -22.85 14.42
N LEU A 22 22.79 -22.04 15.09
CA LEU A 22 22.81 -20.58 14.96
C LEU A 22 24.20 -20.00 15.29
N ARG A 23 24.91 -20.58 16.28
CA ARG A 23 26.28 -20.17 16.57
C ARG A 23 27.22 -20.44 15.40
N GLN A 24 27.18 -21.65 14.84
CA GLN A 24 27.96 -22.01 13.65
C GLN A 24 27.62 -21.09 12.46
N ASP A 25 26.34 -20.80 12.27
CA ASP A 25 25.88 -19.94 11.19
C ASP A 25 26.35 -18.50 11.33
N ILE A 26 26.29 -17.95 12.54
CA ILE A 26 26.80 -16.61 12.86
C ILE A 26 28.31 -16.53 12.61
N ASP A 27 29.06 -17.55 13.02
CA ASP A 27 30.51 -17.58 12.83
C ASP A 27 30.89 -17.70 11.34
N GLY A 28 30.14 -18.50 10.56
CA GLY A 28 30.27 -18.58 9.10
C GLY A 28 29.98 -17.24 8.40
N LEU A 29 28.87 -16.59 8.77
CA LEU A 29 28.49 -15.28 8.22
C LEU A 29 29.50 -14.19 8.57
N ARG A 30 30.09 -14.21 9.78
CA ARG A 30 31.17 -13.29 10.17
C ARG A 30 32.42 -13.46 9.31
N GLN A 31 32.81 -14.71 9.01
CA GLN A 31 33.94 -14.98 8.12
C GLN A 31 33.67 -14.49 6.69
N ILE A 32 32.45 -14.68 6.20
CA ILE A 32 32.02 -14.19 4.88
C ILE A 32 32.01 -12.66 4.85
N HIS A 33 31.47 -12.00 5.88
CA HIS A 33 31.45 -10.55 6.00
C HIS A 33 32.85 -9.93 6.03
N ASN A 34 33.78 -10.52 6.79
CA ASN A 34 35.16 -10.04 6.85
C ASN A 34 35.90 -10.16 5.51
N ARG A 35 35.48 -11.10 4.65
CA ARG A 35 36.02 -11.27 3.28
C ARG A 35 35.42 -10.28 2.29
N TRP A 36 34.13 -10.02 2.40
CA TRP A 36 33.36 -9.14 1.51
C TRP A 36 32.96 -7.88 2.28
N ARG A 37 33.89 -6.94 2.42
CA ARG A 37 33.68 -5.66 3.10
C ARG A 37 32.80 -4.74 2.23
N ASP A 38 31.52 -5.08 2.10
CA ASP A 38 30.54 -4.32 1.33
C ASP A 38 29.92 -3.18 2.17
N GLY A 39 29.67 -2.05 1.52
CA GLY A 39 29.10 -0.82 2.11
C GLY A 39 27.60 -0.88 2.46
N ASN A 40 26.92 -2.02 2.30
CA ASN A 40 25.54 -2.23 2.73
C ASN A 40 25.54 -3.20 3.91
N GLY A 41 25.07 -2.75 5.08
CA GLY A 41 25.12 -3.49 6.35
C GLY A 41 24.26 -4.75 6.45
N SER A 42 23.77 -5.35 5.36
CA SER A 42 22.81 -6.46 5.35
C SER A 42 23.34 -7.72 6.05
N SER A 43 24.62 -8.07 5.88
CA SER A 43 25.24 -9.20 6.57
C SER A 43 25.40 -8.93 8.08
N ILE A 44 25.77 -7.71 8.47
CA ILE A 44 25.88 -7.28 9.88
C ILE A 44 24.50 -7.30 10.54
N ASN A 45 23.49 -6.79 9.85
CA ASN A 45 22.12 -6.76 10.34
C ASN A 45 21.56 -8.17 10.51
N LEU A 46 21.81 -9.08 9.56
CA LEU A 46 21.44 -10.49 9.70
C LEU A 46 22.15 -11.15 10.89
N ILE A 47 23.46 -10.93 11.04
CA ILE A 47 24.24 -11.43 12.19
C ILE A 47 23.66 -10.91 13.51
N ALA A 48 23.28 -9.63 13.58
CA ALA A 48 22.68 -9.03 14.76
C ALA A 48 21.33 -9.69 15.11
N GLN A 49 20.45 -9.91 14.12
CA GLN A 49 19.15 -10.56 14.35
C GLN A 49 19.29 -12.04 14.76
N LEU A 50 20.19 -12.79 14.13
CA LEU A 50 20.47 -14.19 14.51
C LEU A 50 21.09 -14.28 15.91
N THR A 51 21.92 -13.31 16.29
CA THR A 51 22.50 -13.22 17.64
C THR A 51 21.42 -12.92 18.68
N GLY A 52 20.49 -12.00 18.38
CA GLY A 52 19.32 -11.72 19.21
C GLY A 52 18.45 -12.95 19.41
N LEU A 53 18.08 -13.62 18.32
CA LEU A 53 17.28 -14.85 18.37
C LEU A 53 17.96 -15.96 19.19
N LYS A 54 19.27 -16.16 19.00
CA LYS A 54 20.05 -17.14 19.78
C LYS A 54 20.00 -16.84 21.29
N SER A 55 20.10 -15.56 21.66
CA SER A 55 20.02 -15.11 23.05
C SER A 55 18.64 -15.39 23.65
N SER A 56 17.58 -15.00 22.94
CA SER A 56 16.20 -15.19 23.41
C SER A 56 15.81 -16.67 23.51
N LEU A 57 16.27 -17.53 22.59
CA LEU A 57 16.15 -18.98 22.71
C LEU A 57 16.90 -19.54 23.92
N GLY A 58 18.06 -18.96 24.26
CA GLY A 58 18.79 -19.27 25.49
C GLY A 58 17.99 -18.95 26.75
N ASN A 59 17.28 -17.80 26.78
CA ASN A 59 16.42 -17.43 27.89
C ASN A 59 15.23 -18.39 28.05
N ILE A 60 14.60 -18.80 26.94
CA ILE A 60 13.54 -19.81 26.97
C ILE A 60 14.09 -21.15 27.47
N GLN A 61 15.27 -21.58 27.02
CA GLN A 61 15.87 -22.84 27.47
C GLN A 61 16.16 -22.81 28.98
N SER A 62 16.71 -21.72 29.50
CA SER A 62 16.96 -21.52 30.94
C SER A 62 15.66 -21.53 31.74
N TRP A 63 14.60 -20.90 31.22
CA TRP A 63 13.28 -20.91 31.86
C TRP A 63 12.65 -22.31 31.87
N LEU A 64 12.72 -23.06 30.76
CA LEU A 64 12.20 -24.43 30.67
C LEU A 64 12.89 -25.37 31.65
N ASN A 65 14.18 -25.19 31.92
CA ASN A 65 14.91 -25.96 32.94
C ASN A 65 14.41 -25.71 34.37
N TYR A 66 13.81 -24.54 34.65
CA TYR A 66 13.29 -24.16 35.97
C TYR A 66 11.80 -24.50 36.13
N ALA A 67 11.01 -24.39 35.07
CA ALA A 67 9.55 -24.49 35.10
C ALA A 67 8.97 -25.86 34.67
N VAL A 68 9.77 -26.94 34.66
CA VAL A 68 9.41 -28.27 34.14
C VAL A 68 8.07 -28.81 34.67
N ASN A 69 7.71 -28.48 35.91
CA ASN A 69 6.55 -29.04 36.61
C ASN A 69 5.25 -28.24 36.47
N ASP A 70 5.26 -27.04 35.86
CA ASP A 70 4.13 -26.10 35.88
C ASP A 70 3.81 -25.48 34.49
N LEU A 71 4.13 -26.19 33.41
CA LEU A 71 3.85 -25.72 32.05
C LEU A 71 2.40 -25.92 31.62
N HIS A 72 1.76 -24.83 31.21
CA HIS A 72 0.44 -24.87 30.59
C HIS A 72 0.52 -25.57 29.21
N PRO A 73 -0.35 -26.56 28.88
CA PRO A 73 -0.28 -27.35 27.64
C PRO A 73 -0.30 -26.50 26.35
N GLN A 74 -1.03 -25.39 26.38
CA GLN A 74 -1.13 -24.46 25.25
C GLN A 74 0.20 -23.72 24.97
N LEU A 75 0.97 -23.40 26.01
CA LEU A 75 2.28 -22.76 25.88
C LEU A 75 3.30 -23.77 25.32
N LEU A 76 3.22 -25.03 25.76
CA LEU A 76 4.04 -26.13 25.25
C LEU A 76 3.84 -26.33 23.75
N SER A 77 2.58 -26.36 23.29
CA SER A 77 2.26 -26.45 21.86
C SER A 77 2.74 -25.24 21.06
N ASP A 78 2.73 -24.05 21.64
CA ASP A 78 3.20 -22.83 20.96
C ASP A 78 4.73 -22.80 20.86
N LEU A 79 5.45 -23.34 21.85
CA LEU A 79 6.89 -23.54 21.83
C LEU A 79 7.32 -24.61 20.83
N ASP A 80 6.56 -25.70 20.67
CA ASP A 80 6.80 -26.74 19.66
C ASP A 80 6.79 -26.16 18.23
N VAL A 81 5.76 -25.36 17.92
CA VAL A 81 5.65 -24.72 16.60
C VAL A 81 6.76 -23.71 16.37
N LEU A 82 7.12 -22.93 17.40
CA LEU A 82 8.22 -21.97 17.31
C LEU A 82 9.58 -22.67 17.11
N THR A 83 9.81 -23.77 17.81
CA THR A 83 11.04 -24.57 17.66
C THR A 83 11.14 -25.13 16.23
N HIS A 84 10.02 -25.56 15.65
CA HIS A 84 9.98 -25.98 14.26
C HIS A 84 10.29 -24.83 13.27
N SER A 85 9.71 -23.65 13.45
CA SER A 85 9.97 -22.50 12.57
C SER A 85 11.41 -21.99 12.67
N CYS A 86 11.97 -21.92 13.88
CA CYS A 86 13.39 -21.61 14.07
C CYS A 86 14.30 -22.67 13.42
N GLY A 87 13.92 -23.95 13.45
CA GLY A 87 14.64 -25.01 12.76
C GLY A 87 14.68 -24.84 11.23
N ILE A 88 13.59 -24.36 10.63
CA ILE A 88 13.54 -24.04 9.18
C ILE A 88 14.43 -22.84 8.86
N LEU A 89 14.39 -21.79 9.68
CA LEU A 89 15.25 -20.61 9.52
C LEU A 89 16.74 -21.00 9.56
N VAL A 90 17.14 -21.83 10.52
CA VAL A 90 18.51 -22.35 10.63
C VAL A 90 18.93 -23.12 9.39
N ARG A 91 18.07 -23.99 8.83
CA ARG A 91 18.39 -24.71 7.60
C ARG A 91 18.66 -23.77 6.41
N HIS A 92 17.96 -22.65 6.34
CA HIS A 92 18.20 -21.66 5.30
C HIS A 92 19.46 -20.82 5.55
N ALA A 93 19.78 -20.50 6.80
CA ALA A 93 21.02 -19.83 7.17
C ALA A 93 22.25 -20.72 6.87
N ASP A 94 22.17 -22.00 7.21
CA ASP A 94 23.20 -23.01 6.92
C ASP A 94 23.39 -23.20 5.40
N ALA A 95 22.29 -23.35 4.65
CA ALA A 95 22.37 -23.42 3.19
C ALA A 95 23.05 -22.19 2.58
N LEU A 96 22.78 -20.99 3.12
CA LEU A 96 23.42 -19.76 2.68
C LEU A 96 24.92 -19.74 3.01
N ASN A 97 25.31 -20.22 4.19
CA ASN A 97 26.71 -20.36 4.58
C ASN A 97 27.46 -21.37 3.69
N VAL A 98 26.86 -22.53 3.41
CA VAL A 98 27.44 -23.54 2.51
C VAL A 98 27.59 -22.99 1.09
N CYS A 99 26.59 -22.27 0.58
CA CYS A 99 26.64 -21.65 -0.75
C CYS A 99 27.77 -20.61 -0.88
N LEU A 100 28.05 -19.86 0.19
CA LEU A 100 29.06 -18.80 0.20
C LEU A 100 30.44 -19.26 0.69
N GLY A 101 30.52 -20.42 1.34
CA GLY A 101 31.72 -20.98 1.95
C GLY A 101 32.64 -21.74 0.99
N TYR A 102 32.21 -22.04 -0.23
CA TYR A 102 33.01 -22.82 -1.20
C TYR A 102 34.34 -22.13 -1.55
N ARG A 103 35.46 -22.79 -1.26
CA ARG A 103 36.80 -22.40 -1.71
C ARG A 103 36.93 -22.69 -3.20
N ASP A 104 36.78 -21.68 -4.05
CA ASP A 104 37.38 -21.72 -5.38
C ASP A 104 38.86 -21.35 -5.23
N HIS A 105 39.74 -22.36 -5.28
CA HIS A 105 41.18 -22.16 -5.43
C HIS A 105 41.44 -21.69 -6.88
N GLY A 106 41.34 -20.39 -7.13
CA GLY A 106 41.71 -19.79 -8.41
C GLY A 106 41.30 -18.32 -8.51
N PRO A 107 42.12 -17.45 -9.14
CA PRO A 107 41.87 -16.02 -9.16
C PRO A 107 40.84 -15.67 -10.24
N VAL A 108 39.54 -15.68 -9.91
CA VAL A 108 38.53 -14.92 -10.68
C VAL A 108 37.42 -14.39 -9.78
N ASP A 109 37.49 -13.08 -9.56
CA ASP A 109 36.74 -12.26 -8.59
C ASP A 109 35.26 -11.98 -8.98
N PHE A 110 34.86 -12.23 -10.23
CA PHE A 110 33.53 -11.85 -10.73
C PHE A 110 32.40 -12.81 -10.33
N ALA A 111 32.63 -14.12 -10.42
CA ALA A 111 31.62 -15.11 -10.05
C ALA A 111 31.35 -15.10 -8.54
N ALA A 112 32.38 -14.85 -7.73
CA ALA A 112 32.26 -14.72 -6.29
C ALA A 112 31.50 -13.43 -5.90
N LYS A 113 31.76 -12.29 -6.57
CA LYS A 113 30.98 -11.05 -6.43
C LYS A 113 29.52 -11.22 -6.82
N LEU A 114 29.23 -11.94 -7.91
CA LEU A 114 27.85 -12.16 -8.36
C LEU A 114 27.09 -13.11 -7.42
N LYS A 115 27.73 -14.19 -6.96
CA LYS A 115 27.19 -15.08 -5.90
C LYS A 115 26.88 -14.29 -4.63
N TYR A 116 27.78 -13.40 -4.21
CA TYR A 116 27.57 -12.53 -3.04
C TYR A 116 26.39 -11.57 -3.23
N ARG A 117 26.25 -10.91 -4.38
CA ARG A 117 25.09 -10.03 -4.67
C ARG A 117 23.75 -10.74 -4.64
N VAL A 118 23.67 -11.96 -5.17
CA VAL A 118 22.44 -12.77 -5.09
C VAL A 118 22.15 -13.17 -3.65
N ALA A 119 23.20 -13.42 -2.86
CA ALA A 119 23.07 -13.72 -1.44
C ALA A 119 22.61 -12.52 -0.60
N ILE A 120 22.93 -11.26 -0.95
CA ILE A 120 22.45 -10.06 -0.22
C ILE A 120 20.92 -10.05 -0.12
N ARG A 121 20.21 -10.29 -1.22
CA ARG A 121 18.73 -10.37 -1.21
C ARG A 121 18.21 -11.52 -0.34
N SER A 122 18.94 -12.62 -0.30
CA SER A 122 18.60 -13.76 0.56
C SER A 122 18.86 -13.45 2.03
N MET A 123 19.95 -12.72 2.34
CA MET A 123 20.29 -12.25 3.68
C MET A 123 19.25 -11.26 4.23
N GLU A 124 18.77 -10.33 3.42
CA GLU A 124 17.73 -9.35 3.80
C GLU A 124 16.40 -10.04 4.13
N ARG A 125 16.00 -11.04 3.33
CA ARG A 125 14.80 -11.83 3.62
C ARG A 125 14.96 -12.67 4.89
N LEU A 126 16.11 -13.31 5.07
CA LEU A 126 16.41 -14.05 6.31
C LEU A 126 16.48 -13.14 7.52
N GLN A 127 16.93 -11.89 7.37
CA GLN A 127 16.96 -10.90 8.43
C GLN A 127 15.55 -10.55 8.90
N GLN A 128 14.61 -10.32 7.98
CA GLN A 128 13.22 -10.03 8.31
C GLN A 128 12.57 -11.19 9.08
N VAL A 129 12.79 -12.44 8.63
CA VAL A 129 12.27 -13.62 9.33
C VAL A 129 12.95 -13.81 10.70
N ALA A 130 14.27 -13.64 10.79
CA ALA A 130 14.98 -13.73 12.07
C ALA A 130 14.48 -12.70 13.10
N ARG A 131 14.19 -11.47 12.65
CA ARG A 131 13.62 -10.40 13.49
C ARG A 131 12.24 -10.79 14.03
N ARG A 132 11.33 -11.24 13.16
CA ARG A 132 9.96 -11.61 13.57
C ARG A 132 9.93 -12.84 14.47
N GLN A 133 10.79 -13.82 14.21
CA GLN A 133 10.97 -14.97 15.11
C GLN A 133 11.49 -14.53 16.48
N ASN A 134 12.43 -13.58 16.53
CA ASN A 134 12.92 -13.02 17.78
C ASN A 134 11.80 -12.32 18.58
N ASP A 135 10.95 -11.54 17.90
CA ASP A 135 9.79 -10.90 18.52
C ASP A 135 8.78 -11.93 19.05
N ALA A 136 8.51 -13.01 18.29
CA ALA A 136 7.64 -14.10 18.71
C ALA A 136 8.20 -14.86 19.94
N VAL A 137 9.51 -15.11 19.98
CA VAL A 137 10.21 -15.72 21.13
C VAL A 137 10.09 -14.82 22.36
N ASN A 138 10.31 -13.52 22.22
CA ASN A 138 10.23 -12.56 23.32
C ASN A 138 8.79 -12.42 23.86
N LEU A 139 7.78 -12.48 23.00
CA LEU A 139 6.37 -12.50 23.41
C LEU A 139 5.99 -13.78 24.14
N LEU A 140 6.50 -14.94 23.70
CA LEU A 140 6.31 -16.20 24.44
C LEU A 140 7.02 -16.17 25.79
N LEU A 141 8.24 -15.64 25.84
CA LEU A 141 8.97 -15.46 27.10
C LEU A 141 8.22 -14.51 28.06
N ALA A 142 7.65 -13.41 27.56
CA ALA A 142 6.80 -12.53 28.35
C ALA A 142 5.53 -13.24 28.84
N ALA A 143 4.93 -14.10 28.01
CA ALA A 143 3.80 -14.94 28.40
C ALA A 143 4.18 -16.01 29.44
N CYS A 144 5.43 -16.47 29.47
CA CYS A 144 5.98 -17.37 30.49
C CYS A 144 6.13 -16.69 31.86
N HIS A 145 6.41 -15.38 31.88
CA HIS A 145 6.56 -14.60 33.11
C HIS A 145 5.26 -13.97 33.61
N CYS A 146 4.16 -14.06 32.84
CA CYS A 146 2.90 -13.43 33.17
C CYS A 146 2.03 -14.31 34.09
N THR A 147 1.72 -13.81 35.28
CA THR A 147 0.85 -14.48 36.27
C THR A 147 -0.65 -14.25 35.99
N ALA A 148 -1.01 -13.20 35.25
CA ALA A 148 -2.39 -12.86 34.92
C ALA A 148 -2.90 -13.61 33.67
N GLN A 149 -3.95 -14.42 33.83
CA GLN A 149 -4.48 -15.29 32.76
C GLN A 149 -4.97 -14.52 31.52
N ALA A 150 -5.54 -13.33 31.69
CA ALA A 150 -6.03 -12.49 30.59
C ALA A 150 -4.88 -11.91 29.74
N GLN A 151 -3.84 -11.38 30.39
CA GLN A 151 -2.65 -10.84 29.72
C GLN A 151 -1.87 -11.95 29.01
N ARG A 152 -1.74 -13.13 29.64
CA ARG A 152 -1.12 -14.31 29.02
C ARG A 152 -1.83 -14.73 27.72
N LYS A 153 -3.17 -14.73 27.69
CA LYS A 153 -3.94 -15.06 26.48
C LYS A 153 -3.70 -14.07 25.34
N ILE A 154 -3.61 -12.77 25.65
CA ILE A 154 -3.33 -11.72 24.65
C ILE A 154 -1.92 -11.88 24.06
N LEU A 155 -0.92 -12.13 24.91
CA LEU A 155 0.46 -12.32 24.48
C LEU A 155 0.62 -13.59 23.61
N LEU A 156 -0.03 -14.69 24.00
CA LEU A 156 -0.06 -15.91 23.19
C LEU A 156 -0.75 -15.70 21.85
N HIS A 157 -1.85 -14.95 21.80
CA HIS A 157 -2.54 -14.64 20.56
C HIS A 157 -1.67 -13.80 19.61
N LYS A 158 -1.01 -12.76 20.12
CA LYS A 158 -0.07 -11.94 19.34
C LYS A 158 1.10 -12.76 18.80
N SER A 159 1.68 -13.65 19.62
CA SER A 159 2.74 -14.56 19.18
C SER A 159 2.28 -15.47 18.03
N ARG A 160 1.05 -16.00 18.10
CA ARG A 160 0.46 -16.85 17.04
C ARG A 160 0.21 -16.09 15.75
N GLN A 161 -0.26 -14.85 15.84
CA GLN A 161 -0.49 -14.01 14.67
C GLN A 161 0.83 -13.79 13.89
N ILE A 162 1.89 -13.38 14.59
CA ILE A 162 3.23 -13.21 14.00
C ILE A 162 3.72 -14.52 13.37
N ARG A 163 3.55 -15.66 14.06
CA ARG A 163 3.94 -16.98 13.56
C ARG A 163 3.14 -17.44 12.32
N ASN A 164 1.85 -17.10 12.23
CA ASN A 164 1.02 -17.46 11.07
C ASN A 164 1.44 -16.69 9.82
N GLU A 165 1.75 -15.40 9.97
CA GLU A 165 2.32 -14.58 8.90
C GLU A 165 3.71 -15.09 8.49
N ASP A 166 4.53 -15.51 9.46
CA ASP A 166 5.85 -16.08 9.20
C ASP A 166 5.80 -17.43 8.48
N ALA A 167 4.79 -18.28 8.74
CA ALA A 167 4.62 -19.56 8.05
C ALA A 167 4.37 -19.37 6.54
N ALA A 168 3.67 -18.30 6.14
CA ALA A 168 3.52 -17.92 4.74
C ALA A 168 4.85 -17.46 4.13
N ASN A 169 5.62 -16.65 4.86
CA ASN A 169 6.92 -16.15 4.41
C ASN A 169 8.01 -17.23 4.36
N LEU A 170 7.97 -18.22 5.25
CA LEU A 170 8.86 -19.38 5.21
C LEU A 170 8.57 -20.27 3.99
N ARG A 171 7.31 -20.37 3.55
CA ARG A 171 6.94 -21.09 2.32
C ARG A 171 7.45 -20.36 1.07
N THR A 172 7.37 -19.04 1.03
CA THR A 172 7.92 -18.25 -0.09
C THR A 172 9.46 -18.29 -0.11
N LEU A 173 10.11 -18.32 1.06
CA LEU A 173 11.55 -18.58 1.20
C LEU A 173 11.95 -19.97 0.71
N SER A 174 11.19 -21.00 1.06
CA SER A 174 11.40 -22.37 0.58
C SER A 174 11.37 -22.45 -0.96
N GLN A 175 10.36 -21.85 -1.59
CA GLN A 175 10.21 -21.81 -3.04
C GLN A 175 11.32 -20.98 -3.72
N SER A 176 11.69 -19.84 -3.12
CA SER A 176 12.78 -18.98 -3.55
C SER A 176 14.16 -19.64 -3.43
N SER A 177 14.39 -20.45 -2.40
CA SER A 177 15.68 -21.09 -2.14
C SER A 177 16.00 -22.19 -3.16
N GLY A 178 14.98 -22.89 -3.66
CA GLY A 178 15.13 -23.87 -4.74
C GLY A 178 15.54 -23.20 -6.06
N MET A 179 14.95 -22.05 -6.38
CA MET A 179 15.30 -21.27 -7.57
C MET A 179 16.69 -20.62 -7.47
N ASN A 180 17.04 -20.09 -6.30
CA ASN A 180 18.37 -19.51 -6.05
C ASN A 180 19.45 -20.59 -6.03
N GLY A 181 19.17 -21.77 -5.45
CA GLY A 181 20.05 -22.94 -5.48
C GLY A 181 20.29 -23.43 -6.91
N ALA A 182 19.23 -23.60 -7.71
CA ALA A 182 19.31 -23.98 -9.12
C ALA A 182 20.11 -22.96 -9.95
N CYS A 183 19.90 -21.66 -9.72
CA CYS A 183 20.64 -20.57 -10.34
C CYS A 183 22.14 -20.61 -9.96
N ILE A 184 22.46 -20.86 -8.70
CA ILE A 184 23.85 -20.97 -8.22
C ILE A 184 24.55 -22.23 -8.76
N THR A 185 23.86 -23.38 -8.85
CA THR A 185 24.40 -24.58 -9.52
C THR A 185 24.56 -24.38 -11.03
N GLY A 186 23.64 -23.68 -11.68
CA GLY A 186 23.76 -23.28 -13.09
C GLY A 186 24.94 -22.33 -13.32
N LEU A 187 25.19 -21.41 -12.38
CA LEU A 187 26.36 -20.52 -12.40
C LEU A 187 27.68 -21.27 -12.12
N ALA A 188 27.67 -22.34 -11.33
CA ALA A 188 28.84 -23.22 -11.13
C ALA A 188 29.13 -24.08 -12.37
N GLN A 189 28.11 -24.55 -13.10
CA GLN A 189 28.27 -25.19 -14.40
C GLN A 189 28.77 -24.22 -15.47
N LEU A 190 28.27 -22.97 -15.48
CA LEU A 190 28.79 -21.88 -16.30
C LEU A 190 30.26 -21.54 -15.96
N SER A 191 30.67 -21.62 -14.69
CA SER A 191 32.07 -21.43 -14.30
C SER A 191 32.98 -22.53 -14.89
N ARG A 192 32.55 -23.80 -14.86
CA ARG A 192 33.27 -24.91 -15.53
C ARG A 192 33.27 -24.77 -17.06
N PHE A 193 32.18 -24.28 -17.63
CA PHE A 193 32.08 -23.99 -19.07
C PHE A 193 33.01 -22.83 -19.48
N VAL A 194 33.11 -21.78 -18.66
CA VAL A 194 34.05 -20.65 -18.87
C VAL A 194 35.50 -21.09 -18.66
N GLN A 195 35.79 -22.04 -17.75
CA GLN A 195 37.11 -22.65 -17.62
C GLN A 195 37.45 -23.52 -18.84
N TRP A 196 36.50 -24.28 -19.37
CA TRP A 196 36.66 -25.03 -20.62
C TRP A 196 36.87 -24.11 -21.83
N LEU A 197 36.13 -22.99 -21.90
CA LEU A 197 36.32 -21.94 -22.90
C LEU A 197 37.69 -21.26 -22.74
N ARG A 198 38.20 -21.04 -21.53
CA ARG A 198 39.57 -20.53 -21.30
C ARG A 198 40.64 -21.54 -21.65
N LEU A 199 40.40 -22.84 -21.45
CA LEU A 199 41.34 -23.90 -21.85
C LEU A 199 41.36 -24.05 -23.37
N LEU A 200 40.21 -23.91 -24.03
CA LEU A 200 40.11 -23.72 -25.48
C LEU A 200 40.77 -22.43 -25.95
N PHE A 201 40.63 -21.32 -25.21
CA PHE A 201 41.26 -20.05 -25.52
C PHE A 201 42.78 -20.13 -25.36
N HIS A 202 43.30 -20.82 -24.34
CA HIS A 202 44.73 -21.06 -24.17
C HIS A 202 45.29 -22.07 -25.18
N MET A 203 44.54 -23.11 -25.55
CA MET A 203 44.87 -23.98 -26.68
C MET A 203 44.90 -23.20 -28.00
N LYS A 204 43.98 -22.24 -28.18
CA LYS A 204 43.93 -21.35 -29.33
C LYS A 204 45.04 -20.30 -29.31
N ILE A 205 45.45 -19.79 -28.14
CA ILE A 205 46.62 -18.91 -27.97
C ILE A 205 47.92 -19.70 -28.19
N ALA A 206 48.04 -20.93 -27.73
CA ALA A 206 49.21 -21.77 -27.98
C ALA A 206 49.32 -22.15 -29.48
N ARG A 207 48.18 -22.27 -30.16
CA ARG A 207 48.10 -22.47 -31.61
C ARG A 207 48.31 -21.16 -32.41
N ASN A 208 47.95 -20.02 -31.84
CA ASN A 208 48.16 -18.68 -32.40
C ASN A 208 49.51 -18.05 -31.98
N ALA A 209 50.27 -18.65 -31.05
CA ALA A 209 51.62 -18.19 -30.69
C ALA A 209 52.63 -18.46 -31.81
N PHE A 210 52.21 -19.14 -32.87
CA PHE A 210 52.98 -19.32 -34.10
C PHE A 210 52.63 -18.32 -35.20
N ASP A 211 51.62 -17.45 -35.01
CA ASP A 211 51.32 -16.37 -35.95
C ASP A 211 50.97 -15.09 -35.18
N GLY A 212 51.85 -14.10 -35.27
CA GLY A 212 51.79 -12.86 -34.50
C GLY A 212 50.43 -12.16 -34.59
N ALA A 213 49.82 -11.86 -33.45
CA ALA A 213 48.59 -11.09 -33.36
C ALA A 213 48.77 -9.90 -32.39
N VAL A 214 48.51 -8.72 -32.96
CA VAL A 214 48.54 -7.38 -32.38
C VAL A 214 47.58 -7.30 -31.17
N SER A 215 48.03 -6.65 -30.08
CA SER A 215 47.20 -6.31 -28.91
C SER A 215 46.05 -5.39 -29.33
N PRO A 216 44.81 -5.58 -28.80
CA PRO A 216 43.72 -4.67 -29.08
C PRO A 216 44.10 -3.26 -28.62
N THR A 217 43.77 -2.28 -29.45
CA THR A 217 44.09 -0.87 -29.18
C THR A 217 43.27 -0.37 -27.98
N GLU A 218 43.76 0.66 -27.29
CA GLU A 218 43.07 1.25 -26.13
C GLU A 218 41.63 1.71 -26.47
N GLU A 219 41.38 2.03 -27.74
CA GLU A 219 40.07 2.37 -28.27
C GLU A 219 39.09 1.18 -28.32
N GLU A 220 39.54 0.00 -28.73
CA GLU A 220 38.73 -1.23 -28.76
C GLU A 220 38.31 -1.67 -27.34
N SER A 221 39.22 -1.53 -26.36
CA SER A 221 38.92 -1.80 -24.95
C SER A 221 37.85 -0.85 -24.37
N LYS A 222 37.92 0.43 -24.74
CA LYS A 222 36.89 1.44 -24.39
C LYS A 222 35.55 1.10 -25.03
N GLN A 223 35.52 0.65 -26.28
CA GLN A 223 34.30 0.24 -26.97
C GLN A 223 33.64 -0.99 -26.34
N ILE A 224 34.42 -2.02 -25.97
CA ILE A 224 33.89 -3.23 -25.30
C ILE A 224 33.29 -2.89 -23.92
N THR A 225 33.94 -2.00 -23.17
CA THR A 225 33.45 -1.53 -21.86
C THR A 225 32.16 -0.72 -22.01
N ALA A 226 32.08 0.15 -23.01
CA ALA A 226 30.88 0.91 -23.32
C ALA A 226 29.71 0.01 -23.75
N ALA A 227 29.97 -0.98 -24.61
CA ALA A 227 28.96 -1.96 -25.04
C ALA A 227 28.40 -2.76 -23.86
N THR A 228 29.27 -3.22 -22.95
CA THR A 228 28.85 -3.95 -21.73
C THR A 228 28.00 -3.07 -20.80
N ARG A 229 28.34 -1.79 -20.67
CA ARG A 229 27.55 -0.82 -19.89
C ARG A 229 26.19 -0.57 -20.53
N SER A 230 26.14 -0.42 -21.86
CA SER A 230 24.88 -0.26 -22.60
C SER A 230 23.96 -1.45 -22.38
N GLU A 231 24.48 -2.67 -22.55
CA GLU A 231 23.68 -3.90 -22.36
C GLU A 231 23.17 -4.06 -20.91
N ALA A 232 23.93 -3.60 -19.92
CA ALA A 232 23.49 -3.58 -18.53
C ALA A 232 22.36 -2.56 -18.28
N ILE A 233 22.43 -1.40 -18.93
CA ILE A 233 21.37 -0.37 -18.91
C ILE A 233 20.12 -0.92 -19.59
N ASP A 234 20.24 -1.52 -20.77
CA ASP A 234 19.11 -2.11 -21.51
C ASP A 234 18.39 -3.19 -20.69
N ARG A 235 19.15 -4.04 -20.01
CA ARG A 235 18.58 -5.04 -19.08
C ARG A 235 17.91 -4.42 -17.86
N ALA A 236 18.41 -3.29 -17.34
CA ALA A 236 17.77 -2.58 -16.24
C ALA A 236 16.46 -1.93 -16.70
N LEU A 237 16.47 -1.25 -17.84
CA LEU A 237 15.31 -0.64 -18.47
C LEU A 237 14.23 -1.67 -18.77
N GLN A 238 14.60 -2.86 -19.26
CA GLN A 238 13.64 -3.92 -19.53
C GLN A 238 12.96 -4.43 -18.25
N ARG A 239 13.69 -4.55 -17.14
CA ARG A 239 13.10 -4.92 -15.84
C ARG A 239 12.19 -3.83 -15.30
N GLU A 240 12.61 -2.58 -15.39
CA GLU A 240 11.82 -1.43 -14.95
C GLU A 240 10.52 -1.33 -15.77
N ALA A 241 10.60 -1.52 -17.08
CA ALA A 241 9.42 -1.60 -17.95
C ALA A 241 8.46 -2.74 -17.56
N THR A 242 8.97 -3.92 -17.17
CA THR A 242 8.10 -5.00 -16.69
C THR A 242 7.45 -4.70 -15.34
N ASN A 243 8.14 -3.97 -14.45
CA ASN A 243 7.56 -3.57 -13.17
C ASN A 243 6.50 -2.48 -13.37
N LEU A 244 6.79 -1.46 -14.18
CA LEU A 244 5.84 -0.40 -14.53
C LEU A 244 4.56 -0.96 -15.17
N ARG A 245 4.67 -2.01 -16.00
CA ARG A 245 3.49 -2.70 -16.58
C ARG A 245 2.64 -3.44 -15.56
N ARG A 246 3.21 -3.87 -14.43
CA ARG A 246 2.50 -4.58 -13.36
C ARG A 246 1.96 -3.63 -12.29
N GLU A 247 2.36 -2.38 -12.33
CA GLU A 247 1.98 -1.35 -11.37
C GLU A 247 0.49 -0.98 -11.52
N THR A 248 -0.22 -0.96 -10.41
CA THR A 248 -1.64 -0.58 -10.32
C THR A 248 -1.74 0.93 -10.18
N LYS A 249 -1.79 1.61 -11.32
CA LYS A 249 -1.91 3.06 -11.37
C LYS A 249 -3.31 3.53 -11.00
N LEU A 250 -3.44 4.33 -9.95
CA LEU A 250 -4.68 4.90 -9.44
C LEU A 250 -4.63 6.42 -9.43
N VAL A 251 -5.71 7.06 -9.86
CA VAL A 251 -5.80 8.53 -9.87
C VAL A 251 -6.90 8.97 -8.91
N LEU A 252 -6.54 9.63 -7.82
CA LEU A 252 -7.46 10.15 -6.81
C LEU A 252 -7.77 11.62 -7.11
N VAL A 253 -9.05 11.89 -7.36
CA VAL A 253 -9.60 13.20 -7.71
C VAL A 253 -10.89 13.47 -6.93
N GLY A 254 -11.23 14.73 -6.76
CA GLY A 254 -12.42 15.17 -6.02
C GLY A 254 -12.24 16.59 -5.51
N SER A 255 -13.31 17.19 -5.01
CA SER A 255 -13.25 18.54 -4.44
C SER A 255 -12.51 18.57 -3.10
N THR A 256 -12.19 19.78 -2.64
CA THR A 256 -11.44 20.03 -1.39
C THR A 256 -12.13 19.47 -0.14
N GLN A 257 -13.46 19.34 -0.14
CA GLN A 257 -14.24 18.85 1.01
C GLN A 257 -14.69 17.39 0.87
N SER A 258 -14.29 16.71 -0.20
CA SER A 258 -14.76 15.36 -0.50
C SER A 258 -14.20 14.23 0.36
N GLY A 259 -13.12 14.50 1.13
CA GLY A 259 -12.45 13.49 1.95
C GLY A 259 -11.30 12.74 1.26
N LYS A 260 -10.90 13.10 0.03
CA LYS A 260 -9.72 12.51 -0.64
C LYS A 260 -8.43 12.59 0.17
N GLU A 261 -8.22 13.70 0.87
CA GLU A 261 -7.00 13.90 1.66
C GLU A 261 -6.97 12.94 2.83
N LEU A 262 -8.11 12.69 3.46
CA LEU A 262 -8.26 11.68 4.50
C LEU A 262 -7.96 10.28 3.96
N ILE A 263 -8.49 9.90 2.79
CA ILE A 263 -8.18 8.62 2.14
C ILE A 263 -6.68 8.47 1.89
N MET A 264 -6.05 9.51 1.34
CA MET A 264 -4.62 9.51 1.06
C MET A 264 -3.81 9.32 2.36
N HIS A 265 -4.15 10.06 3.42
CA HIS A 265 -3.47 9.96 4.71
C HIS A 265 -3.70 8.59 5.37
N GLN A 266 -4.90 8.03 5.29
CA GLN A 266 -5.24 6.70 5.81
C GLN A 266 -4.49 5.59 5.05
N LEU A 267 -4.47 5.63 3.72
CA LEU A 267 -3.68 4.68 2.91
C LEU A 267 -2.19 4.77 3.23
N LYS A 268 -1.69 5.99 3.47
CA LYS A 268 -0.30 6.20 3.86
C LYS A 268 0.02 5.59 5.23
N VAL A 269 -0.88 5.73 6.21
CA VAL A 269 -0.73 5.09 7.53
C VAL A 269 -0.80 3.57 7.43
N LEU A 270 -1.69 3.03 6.58
CA LEU A 270 -1.90 1.59 6.44
C LEU A 270 -0.77 0.88 5.67
N PHE A 271 -0.20 1.50 4.63
CA PHE A 271 0.64 0.79 3.65
C PHE A 271 2.05 1.34 3.45
N THR A 272 2.36 2.50 4.00
CA THR A 272 3.75 2.97 4.13
C THR A 272 4.18 2.89 5.58
N GLU A 273 5.48 2.73 5.83
CA GLU A 273 6.02 2.77 7.20
C GLU A 273 5.48 4.03 7.89
N GLY A 274 4.70 3.81 8.96
CA GLY A 274 3.82 4.80 9.56
C GLY A 274 4.49 6.12 9.92
N TYR A 275 3.69 7.17 10.04
CA TYR A 275 4.20 8.50 10.25
C TYR A 275 4.64 8.74 11.71
N HIS A 276 5.86 9.26 11.80
CA HIS A 276 6.35 10.25 12.74
C HIS A 276 6.78 9.79 14.14
N THR A 277 8.07 10.00 14.44
CA THR A 277 8.56 10.10 15.81
C THR A 277 7.74 11.14 16.58
N THR A 278 7.73 11.08 17.92
CA THR A 278 7.03 12.06 18.76
C THR A 278 7.36 13.50 18.35
N GLU A 279 8.63 13.77 18.00
CA GLU A 279 9.11 15.07 17.54
C GLU A 279 8.46 15.54 16.23
N GLU A 280 8.26 14.63 15.28
CA GLU A 280 7.61 14.98 14.01
C GLU A 280 6.10 15.20 14.18
N ARG A 281 5.45 14.45 15.09
CA ARG A 281 4.02 14.63 15.41
C ARG A 281 3.75 15.98 16.07
N LEU A 282 4.66 16.46 16.91
CA LEU A 282 4.55 17.77 17.56
C LEU A 282 4.48 18.94 16.56
N LYS A 283 5.05 18.80 15.36
CA LYS A 283 4.98 19.83 14.30
C LYS A 283 3.55 20.11 13.83
N TYR A 284 2.63 19.16 14.01
CA TYR A 284 1.22 19.30 13.61
C TYR A 284 0.33 19.93 14.68
N ARG A 285 0.83 20.04 15.92
CA ARG A 285 0.07 20.56 17.07
C ARG A 285 -0.54 21.95 16.79
N PRO A 286 0.19 22.93 16.22
CA PRO A 286 -0.39 24.25 15.94
C PRO A 286 -1.54 24.20 14.93
N ALA A 287 -1.45 23.34 13.91
CA ALA A 287 -2.51 23.19 12.91
C ALA A 287 -3.78 22.59 13.53
N ILE A 288 -3.64 21.65 14.47
CA ILE A 288 -4.79 21.04 15.16
C ILE A 288 -5.47 22.06 16.07
N TYR A 289 -4.71 22.89 16.77
CA TYR A 289 -5.26 23.99 17.57
C TYR A 289 -6.03 25.00 16.72
N GLN A 290 -5.55 25.31 15.53
CA GLN A 290 -6.29 26.16 14.59
C GLN A 290 -7.62 25.52 14.15
N VAL A 291 -7.69 24.20 14.00
CA VAL A 291 -8.95 23.52 13.68
C VAL A 291 -9.95 23.64 14.83
N VAL A 292 -9.50 23.46 16.08
CA VAL A 292 -10.38 23.63 17.25
C VAL A 292 -10.81 25.10 17.42
N GLN A 293 -9.92 26.07 17.19
CA GLN A 293 -10.28 27.49 17.18
C GLN A 293 -11.31 27.80 16.08
N SER A 294 -11.15 27.23 14.88
CA SER A 294 -12.15 27.33 13.82
C SER A 294 -13.48 26.70 14.24
N LEU A 295 -13.46 25.59 14.97
CA LEU A 295 -14.67 24.95 15.51
C LEU A 295 -15.38 25.90 16.50
N ILE A 296 -14.65 26.52 17.43
CA ILE A 296 -15.19 27.50 18.37
C ILE A 296 -15.82 28.67 17.62
N SER A 297 -15.15 29.18 16.57
CA SER A 297 -15.68 30.24 15.72
C SER A 297 -16.98 29.83 15.02
N SER A 298 -17.05 28.63 14.43
CA SER A 298 -18.28 28.15 13.79
C SER A 298 -19.43 27.93 14.78
N ILE A 299 -19.14 27.39 15.99
CA ILE A 299 -20.13 27.24 17.06
C ILE A 299 -20.70 28.61 17.47
N THR A 300 -19.83 29.58 17.71
CA THR A 300 -20.24 30.91 18.18
C THR A 300 -21.02 31.67 17.12
N ASN A 301 -20.60 31.61 15.85
CA ASN A 301 -21.35 32.21 14.74
C ASN A 301 -22.74 31.58 14.60
N LEU A 302 -22.86 30.25 14.73
CA LEU A 302 -24.16 29.57 14.64
C LEU A 302 -25.12 30.01 15.74
N LEU A 303 -24.63 30.16 16.96
CA LEU A 303 -25.45 30.63 18.07
C LEU A 303 -25.84 32.11 17.92
N LYS A 304 -24.95 32.96 17.39
CA LYS A 304 -25.25 34.38 17.09
C LYS A 304 -26.35 34.50 16.03
N ASP A 305 -26.18 33.82 14.90
CA ASP A 305 -27.04 34.00 13.73
C ASP A 305 -28.45 33.42 13.96
N THR A 306 -28.54 32.33 14.71
CA THR A 306 -29.83 31.68 15.00
C THR A 306 -30.60 32.32 16.16
N GLY A 307 -29.93 33.12 17.00
CA GLY A 307 -30.56 33.83 18.13
C GLY A 307 -31.22 32.90 19.15
N VAL A 308 -30.79 31.64 19.25
CA VAL A 308 -31.41 30.66 20.14
C VAL A 308 -31.22 31.05 21.59
N LYS A 309 -32.31 31.01 22.36
CA LYS A 309 -32.29 31.24 23.80
C LYS A 309 -31.64 30.05 24.49
N LEU A 310 -30.37 30.20 24.84
CA LEU A 310 -29.64 29.26 25.67
C LEU A 310 -30.08 29.39 27.14
N SER A 311 -29.89 28.32 27.93
CA SER A 311 -30.03 28.41 29.38
C SER A 311 -29.00 29.40 29.95
N THR A 312 -29.19 29.86 31.19
CA THR A 312 -28.25 30.79 31.85
C THR A 312 -26.84 30.22 31.89
N GLU A 313 -26.71 28.91 32.15
CA GLU A 313 -25.43 28.19 32.17
C GLU A 313 -24.77 28.17 30.77
N LEU A 314 -25.53 27.82 29.72
CA LEU A 314 -25.00 27.76 28.35
C LEU A 314 -24.71 29.16 27.78
N SER A 315 -25.39 30.20 28.26
CA SER A 315 -25.10 31.59 27.91
C SER A 315 -23.75 32.04 28.49
N HIS A 316 -23.42 31.57 29.69
CA HIS A 316 -22.09 31.77 30.28
C HIS A 316 -21.01 31.01 29.50
N ASP A 317 -21.27 29.74 29.16
CA ASP A 317 -20.37 28.93 28.31
C ASP A 317 -20.15 29.60 26.94
N PHE A 318 -21.19 30.18 26.33
CA PHE A 318 -21.09 30.92 25.08
C PHE A 318 -20.21 32.19 25.23
N ALA A 319 -20.33 32.93 26.33
CA ALA A 319 -19.48 34.08 26.61
C ALA A 319 -18.01 33.69 26.78
N ILE A 320 -17.73 32.54 27.43
CA ILE A 320 -16.38 31.97 27.53
C ILE A 320 -15.80 31.71 26.14
N LEU A 321 -16.57 31.07 25.25
CA LEU A 321 -16.12 30.79 23.88
C LEU A 321 -15.81 32.06 23.07
N LEU A 322 -16.55 33.15 23.30
CA LEU A 322 -16.26 34.45 22.66
C LEU A 322 -14.95 35.04 23.16
N HIS A 323 -14.73 35.04 24.47
CA HIS A 323 -13.48 35.51 25.07
C HIS A 323 -12.28 34.67 24.61
N GLU A 324 -12.45 33.36 24.44
CA GLU A 324 -11.41 32.46 23.93
C GLU A 324 -10.95 32.87 22.52
N LEU A 325 -11.87 33.31 21.66
CA LEU A 325 -11.53 33.78 20.31
C LEU A 325 -10.76 35.11 20.32
N ASP A 326 -11.03 35.97 21.31
CA ASP A 326 -10.39 37.28 21.46
C ASP A 326 -9.00 37.19 22.13
N ALA A 327 -8.78 36.21 23.01
CA ALA A 327 -7.57 36.08 23.82
C ALA A 327 -6.30 35.63 23.05
N GLY A 328 -6.43 35.08 21.84
CA GLY A 328 -5.31 34.69 20.99
C GLY A 328 -4.89 33.21 21.08
N LYS A 329 -3.88 32.82 20.28
CA LYS A 329 -3.74 31.45 19.73
C LYS A 329 -2.98 30.41 20.58
N ASP A 330 -2.53 30.74 21.79
CA ASP A 330 -1.65 29.86 22.57
C ASP A 330 -2.44 28.82 23.36
N GLY A 331 -2.94 27.81 22.66
CA GLY A 331 -3.66 26.67 23.23
C GLY A 331 -5.17 26.86 23.28
N ILE A 332 -5.83 26.02 24.08
CA ILE A 332 -7.27 26.03 24.31
C ILE A 332 -7.46 25.98 25.83
N THR A 333 -8.18 26.94 26.41
CA THR A 333 -8.36 26.98 27.86
C THR A 333 -9.23 25.83 28.37
N PRO A 334 -8.99 25.33 29.59
CA PRO A 334 -9.83 24.29 30.19
C PRO A 334 -11.31 24.67 30.30
N ASP A 335 -11.62 25.96 30.46
CA ASP A 335 -12.99 26.44 30.52
C ASP A 335 -13.64 26.48 29.13
N ALA A 336 -12.90 26.83 28.08
CA ALA A 336 -13.37 26.68 26.71
C ALA A 336 -13.68 25.21 26.36
N VAL A 337 -12.88 24.25 26.81
CA VAL A 337 -13.16 22.81 26.63
C VAL A 337 -14.50 22.41 27.26
N LYS A 338 -14.75 22.85 28.50
CA LYS A 338 -16.04 22.57 29.18
C LYS A 338 -17.20 23.19 28.42
N ALA A 339 -17.04 24.43 27.97
CA ALA A 339 -18.03 25.14 27.19
C ALA A 339 -18.33 24.44 25.85
N ILE A 340 -17.30 24.04 25.09
CA ILE A 340 -17.45 23.24 23.86
C ILE A 340 -18.25 21.96 24.16
N THR A 341 -17.86 21.21 25.19
CA THR A 341 -18.48 19.92 25.52
C THR A 341 -19.96 20.07 25.87
N ARG A 342 -20.31 21.07 26.69
CA ARG A 342 -21.69 21.34 27.12
C ARG A 342 -22.56 21.84 25.98
N ILE A 343 -22.05 22.79 25.19
CA ILE A 343 -22.77 23.33 24.03
C ILE A 343 -22.95 22.24 22.97
N TRP A 344 -21.93 21.44 22.68
CA TRP A 344 -22.01 20.39 21.67
C TRP A 344 -22.99 19.27 22.06
N SER A 345 -23.08 18.95 23.36
CA SER A 345 -24.00 17.94 23.90
C SER A 345 -25.44 18.45 24.07
N CYS A 346 -25.67 19.75 23.93
CA CYS A 346 -26.99 20.36 24.05
C CYS A 346 -27.89 19.94 22.88
N SER A 347 -29.12 19.52 23.20
CA SER A 347 -30.08 19.01 22.22
C SER A 347 -30.48 20.08 21.19
N GLU A 348 -30.56 21.32 21.64
CA GLU A 348 -30.92 22.50 20.88
C GLU A 348 -29.80 22.80 19.88
N PHE A 349 -28.55 22.85 20.34
CA PHE A 349 -27.41 23.05 19.45
C PHE A 349 -27.26 21.91 18.44
N SER A 350 -27.42 20.65 18.86
CA SER A 350 -27.36 19.49 17.94
C SER A 350 -28.39 19.59 16.82
N LYS A 351 -29.63 20.00 17.12
CA LYS A 351 -30.67 20.26 16.12
C LYS A 351 -30.29 21.40 15.18
N LEU A 352 -29.73 22.49 15.70
CA LEU A 352 -29.26 23.62 14.89
C LEU A 352 -28.11 23.21 13.98
N TYR A 353 -27.13 22.46 14.50
CA TYR A 353 -25.99 21.98 13.73
C TYR A 353 -26.41 21.14 12.52
N VAL A 354 -27.40 20.25 12.69
CA VAL A 354 -27.94 19.42 11.60
C VAL A 354 -28.73 20.25 10.59
N ARG A 355 -29.47 21.27 11.06
CA ARG A 355 -30.28 22.17 10.22
C ARG A 355 -29.49 23.32 9.61
N ASN A 356 -28.26 23.55 10.07
CA ASN A 356 -27.43 24.65 9.60
C ASN A 356 -26.83 24.31 8.23
N PHE A 357 -27.04 25.22 7.29
CA PHE A 357 -26.61 25.09 5.91
C PHE A 357 -25.71 26.23 5.44
N GLU A 358 -25.62 27.30 6.23
CA GLU A 358 -24.95 28.54 5.85
C GLU A 358 -23.57 28.63 6.48
N ILE A 359 -23.43 28.18 7.73
CA ILE A 359 -22.17 28.28 8.45
C ILE A 359 -21.30 27.08 8.14
N ASP A 360 -20.09 27.39 7.68
CA ASP A 360 -19.06 26.40 7.44
C ASP A 360 -18.40 25.98 8.75
N PHE A 361 -18.58 24.71 9.08
CA PHE A 361 -17.84 24.04 10.14
C PHE A 361 -16.56 23.43 9.57
N PRO A 362 -15.48 23.32 10.38
CA PRO A 362 -14.31 22.55 9.96
C PRO A 362 -14.70 21.10 9.63
N GLN A 363 -13.98 20.51 8.67
CA GLN A 363 -14.17 19.09 8.34
C GLN A 363 -13.92 18.26 9.61
N TYR A 364 -14.77 17.25 9.83
CA TYR A 364 -14.69 16.39 11.01
C TYR A 364 -14.91 17.13 12.35
N ALA A 365 -15.69 18.21 12.33
CA ALA A 365 -16.11 18.95 13.54
C ALA A 365 -16.59 18.06 14.71
N PRO A 366 -17.40 17.00 14.50
CA PRO A 366 -17.79 16.10 15.59
C PRO A 366 -16.62 15.44 16.31
N TYR A 367 -15.61 15.00 15.57
CA TYR A 367 -14.38 14.41 16.13
C TYR A 367 -13.63 15.43 17.00
N PHE A 368 -13.38 16.63 16.48
CA PHE A 368 -12.63 17.65 17.22
C PHE A 368 -13.40 18.18 18.45
N ALA A 369 -14.74 18.20 18.39
CA ALA A 369 -15.57 18.55 19.54
C ALA A 369 -15.47 17.51 20.67
N GLN A 370 -15.48 16.22 20.32
CA GLN A 370 -15.36 15.12 21.28
C GLN A 370 -13.96 15.01 21.89
N GLU A 371 -12.94 15.25 21.06
CA GLU A 371 -11.53 15.13 21.46
C GLU A 371 -10.93 16.43 22.02
N ALA A 372 -11.73 17.50 22.14
CA ALA A 372 -11.27 18.83 22.57
C ALA A 372 -10.51 18.80 23.91
N ALA A 373 -10.97 17.98 24.86
CA ALA A 373 -10.32 17.84 26.16
C ALA A 373 -8.92 17.23 26.08
N ARG A 374 -8.73 16.19 25.25
CA ARG A 374 -7.42 15.58 25.01
C ARG A 374 -6.49 16.53 24.25
N ILE A 375 -7.03 17.28 23.30
CA ILE A 375 -6.26 18.23 22.48
C ILE A 375 -5.77 19.41 23.33
N ALA A 376 -6.59 19.89 24.26
CA ALA A 376 -6.26 21.01 25.15
C ALA A 376 -5.23 20.68 26.24
N ASP A 377 -4.89 19.40 26.42
CA ASP A 377 -3.90 18.98 27.42
C ASP A 377 -2.53 19.63 27.16
N PRO A 378 -1.83 20.18 28.18
CA PRO A 378 -0.49 20.76 28.02
C PRO A 378 0.52 19.78 27.41
N ASP A 379 0.43 18.50 27.77
CA ASP A 379 1.32 17.42 27.31
C ASP A 379 0.79 16.73 26.04
N TYR A 380 -0.19 17.34 25.39
CA TYR A 380 -0.80 16.81 24.17
C TYR A 380 0.23 16.60 23.05
N VAL A 381 0.32 15.33 22.63
CA VAL A 381 1.00 14.92 21.40
C VAL A 381 -0.07 14.50 20.38
N PRO A 382 -0.12 15.13 19.19
CA PRO A 382 -1.05 14.76 18.14
C PRO A 382 -1.09 13.27 17.84
N SER A 383 -2.27 12.66 17.87
CA SER A 383 -2.49 11.29 17.44
C SER A 383 -2.49 11.17 15.92
N GLU A 384 -2.29 9.95 15.40
CA GLU A 384 -2.46 9.70 13.96
C GLU A 384 -3.87 10.10 13.51
N ALA A 385 -4.89 9.80 14.33
CA ALA A 385 -6.28 10.18 14.07
C ALA A 385 -6.48 11.70 13.96
N ASP A 386 -5.71 12.50 14.70
CA ASP A 386 -5.73 13.97 14.59
C ASP A 386 -5.05 14.42 13.30
N ILE A 387 -3.89 13.85 12.99
CA ILE A 387 -3.05 14.25 11.85
C ILE A 387 -3.73 13.91 10.52
N ILE A 388 -4.33 12.72 10.38
CA ILE A 388 -4.99 12.32 9.13
C ILE A 388 -6.20 13.21 8.79
N ARG A 389 -6.80 13.86 9.79
CA ARG A 389 -7.96 14.76 9.65
C ARG A 389 -7.57 16.22 9.36
N LEU A 390 -6.27 16.54 9.39
CA LEU A 390 -5.79 17.85 9.01
C LEU A 390 -5.88 18.03 7.49
N ASN A 391 -6.62 19.06 7.08
CA ASN A 391 -6.59 19.50 5.70
C ASN A 391 -5.37 20.41 5.47
N GLN A 392 -4.21 19.80 5.20
CA GLN A 392 -3.04 20.55 4.77
C GLN A 392 -3.18 20.89 3.28
N SER A 393 -3.81 22.03 3.01
CA SER A 393 -4.02 22.57 1.67
C SER A 393 -2.68 22.93 1.01
N MET A 394 -2.06 21.93 0.37
CA MET A 394 -0.95 22.12 -0.57
C MET A 394 -1.49 21.89 -1.98
N ARG A 395 -1.31 22.86 -2.88
CA ARG A 395 -1.67 22.74 -4.30
C ARG A 395 -0.67 21.80 -5.01
N GLY A 396 -1.14 21.06 -6.01
CA GLY A 396 -0.26 20.25 -6.87
C GLY A 396 -0.61 18.76 -6.90
N ILE A 397 0.35 17.94 -7.29
CA ILE A 397 0.21 16.49 -7.43
C ILE A 397 1.09 15.85 -6.36
N SER A 398 0.50 14.96 -5.56
CA SER A 398 1.25 14.14 -4.61
C SER A 398 1.15 12.67 -5.01
N GLU A 399 2.30 12.02 -5.14
CA GLU A 399 2.38 10.60 -5.49
C GLU A 399 2.67 9.76 -4.23
N ALA A 400 2.12 8.56 -4.19
CA ALA A 400 2.51 7.53 -3.24
C ALA A 400 2.62 6.17 -3.95
N ARG A 401 3.70 5.45 -3.65
CA ARG A 401 3.88 4.06 -4.06
C ARG A 401 3.91 3.18 -2.83
N PHE A 402 3.11 2.13 -2.82
CA PHE A 402 3.03 1.19 -1.71
C PHE A 402 2.55 -0.17 -2.18
N ASN A 403 2.97 -1.21 -1.46
CA ASN A 403 2.48 -2.56 -1.71
C ASN A 403 1.22 -2.79 -0.88
N TRP A 404 0.10 -3.02 -1.56
CA TRP A 404 -1.16 -3.43 -0.94
C TRP A 404 -1.35 -4.94 -1.13
N ASP A 405 -0.65 -5.69 -0.27
CA ASP A 405 -0.52 -7.15 -0.34
C ASP A 405 0.13 -7.61 -1.66
N GLU A 406 -0.66 -8.09 -2.61
CA GLU A 406 -0.20 -8.56 -3.93
C GLU A 406 -0.23 -7.45 -5.00
N LEU A 407 -0.85 -6.31 -4.69
CA LEU A 407 -0.98 -5.18 -5.60
C LEU A 407 0.15 -4.19 -5.35
N ASP A 408 0.99 -3.95 -6.36
CA ASP A 408 1.90 -2.81 -6.35
C ASP A 408 1.10 -1.57 -6.76
N VAL A 409 0.83 -0.64 -5.85
CA VAL A 409 -0.08 0.50 -6.08
C VAL A 409 0.71 1.78 -6.24
N HIS A 410 0.37 2.53 -7.28
CA HIS A 410 0.88 3.86 -7.54
C HIS A 410 -0.28 4.85 -7.60
N LEU A 411 -0.42 5.60 -6.51
CA LEU A 411 -1.51 6.53 -6.29
C LEU A 411 -1.08 7.96 -6.61
N PHE A 412 -1.76 8.57 -7.56
CA PHE A 412 -1.65 9.98 -7.90
C PHE A 412 -2.80 10.75 -7.21
N ASN A 413 -2.52 11.52 -6.18
CA ASN A 413 -3.51 12.43 -5.57
C ASN A 413 -3.39 13.82 -6.19
N ILE A 414 -4.43 14.21 -6.95
CA ILE A 414 -4.51 15.52 -7.61
C ILE A 414 -5.18 16.52 -6.66
N ARG A 415 -4.44 17.58 -6.30
CA ARG A 415 -4.89 18.58 -5.32
C ARG A 415 -5.24 19.92 -5.95
N GLY A 416 -6.49 20.34 -5.70
CA GLY A 416 -7.01 21.64 -6.10
C GLY A 416 -7.40 21.69 -7.57
N TYR A 417 -7.77 22.89 -8.01
CA TYR A 417 -7.99 23.16 -9.43
C TYR A 417 -6.65 23.09 -10.17
N VAL A 418 -6.59 22.28 -11.22
CA VAL A 418 -5.45 22.24 -12.12
C VAL A 418 -5.77 23.10 -13.34
N PRO A 419 -5.07 24.22 -13.55
CA PRO A 419 -5.27 25.04 -14.74
C PRO A 419 -5.08 24.22 -16.02
N GLN A 420 -5.93 24.44 -17.02
CA GLN A 420 -5.86 23.75 -18.32
C GLN A 420 -4.45 23.73 -18.96
N PRO A 421 -3.69 24.84 -18.99
CA PRO A 421 -2.33 24.85 -19.57
C PRO A 421 -1.31 24.00 -18.78
N PHE A 422 -1.62 23.72 -17.51
CA PHE A 422 -0.85 22.77 -16.72
C PHE A 422 -1.29 21.36 -17.11
N ARG A 423 -2.62 21.09 -17.14
CA ARG A 423 -3.21 19.80 -17.54
C ARG A 423 -2.56 19.26 -18.81
N GLU A 424 -2.52 20.02 -19.89
CA GLU A 424 -1.93 19.59 -21.18
C GLU A 424 -0.47 19.12 -21.08
N ARG A 425 0.30 19.62 -20.09
CA ARG A 425 1.73 19.30 -19.93
C ARG A 425 2.01 18.03 -19.15
N TRP A 426 1.15 17.61 -18.23
CA TRP A 426 1.41 16.46 -17.34
C TRP A 426 0.34 15.37 -17.44
N TYR A 427 -0.81 15.64 -18.06
CA TYR A 427 -1.94 14.70 -18.09
C TYR A 427 -1.60 13.37 -18.75
N HIS A 428 -0.71 13.36 -19.74
CA HIS A 428 -0.20 12.13 -20.38
C HIS A 428 0.47 11.18 -19.36
N GLN A 429 0.97 11.70 -18.23
CA GLN A 429 1.48 10.88 -17.13
C GLN A 429 0.38 10.13 -16.39
N LEU A 430 -0.90 10.44 -16.60
CA LEU A 430 -2.05 9.73 -16.05
C LEU A 430 -2.65 8.71 -17.03
N ASP A 431 -2.20 8.70 -18.28
CA ASP A 431 -2.71 7.78 -19.32
C ASP A 431 -2.61 6.32 -18.86
N GLU A 432 -3.57 5.52 -19.30
CA GLU A 432 -3.67 4.08 -19.00
C GLU A 432 -3.82 3.75 -17.51
N ALA A 433 -4.24 4.71 -16.67
CA ALA A 433 -4.58 4.43 -15.28
C ALA A 433 -5.51 3.21 -15.16
N THR A 434 -5.28 2.38 -14.14
CA THR A 434 -6.13 1.22 -13.85
C THR A 434 -7.53 1.69 -13.47
N SER A 435 -7.60 2.69 -12.59
CA SER A 435 -8.85 3.29 -12.15
C SER A 435 -8.70 4.76 -11.79
N VAL A 436 -9.73 5.54 -12.09
CA VAL A 436 -9.96 6.87 -11.51
C VAL A 436 -10.82 6.69 -10.27
N ILE A 437 -10.36 7.19 -9.12
CA ILE A 437 -11.09 7.23 -7.86
C ILE A 437 -11.60 8.67 -7.68
N TYR A 438 -12.90 8.87 -7.81
CA TYR A 438 -13.54 10.16 -7.63
C TYR A 438 -14.26 10.21 -6.28
N THR A 439 -13.89 11.15 -5.41
CA THR A 439 -14.48 11.34 -4.08
C THR A 439 -15.39 12.56 -4.06
N ILE A 440 -16.54 12.46 -3.39
CA ILE A 440 -17.51 13.54 -3.16
C ILE A 440 -18.05 13.50 -1.74
N ASP A 441 -18.30 14.68 -1.17
CA ASP A 441 -19.16 14.82 0.00
C ASP A 441 -20.61 15.06 -0.46
N VAL A 442 -21.45 14.02 -0.35
CA VAL A 442 -22.86 14.12 -0.78
C VAL A 442 -23.68 14.99 0.16
N SER A 443 -23.24 15.23 1.40
CA SER A 443 -23.97 16.02 2.39
C SER A 443 -24.01 17.52 2.06
N LEU A 444 -23.24 17.97 1.07
CA LEU A 444 -23.17 19.35 0.61
C LEU A 444 -24.23 19.70 -0.45
N TYR A 445 -25.14 18.78 -0.80
CA TYR A 445 -26.13 18.97 -1.88
C TYR A 445 -27.01 20.22 -1.80
N ASN A 446 -27.16 20.85 -0.64
CA ASN A 446 -27.93 22.08 -0.46
C ASN A 446 -27.06 23.31 -0.18
N LYS A 447 -25.73 23.17 -0.25
CA LYS A 447 -24.80 24.28 -0.12
C LYS A 447 -24.73 25.00 -1.48
N PRO A 448 -24.91 26.33 -1.52
CA PRO A 448 -24.77 27.09 -2.76
C PRO A 448 -23.32 27.11 -3.21
N SER A 449 -23.10 27.12 -4.52
CA SER A 449 -21.77 27.29 -5.09
C SER A 449 -21.25 28.70 -4.88
N PRO A 450 -19.96 28.88 -4.52
CA PRO A 450 -19.36 30.22 -4.43
C PRO A 450 -19.40 31.00 -5.75
N GLN A 451 -19.39 30.28 -6.89
CA GLN A 451 -19.35 30.88 -8.22
C GLN A 451 -20.76 31.16 -8.76
N ARG A 452 -21.73 30.30 -8.40
CA ARG A 452 -23.14 30.40 -8.81
C ARG A 452 -24.03 30.17 -7.59
N PRO A 453 -24.35 31.22 -6.82
CA PRO A 453 -25.10 31.07 -5.56
C PRO A 453 -26.50 30.43 -5.72
N THR A 454 -27.05 30.43 -6.93
CA THR A 454 -28.33 29.80 -7.27
C THR A 454 -28.23 28.29 -7.49
N GLU A 455 -27.03 27.75 -7.65
CA GLU A 455 -26.80 26.33 -7.94
C GLU A 455 -26.18 25.63 -6.73
N SER A 456 -26.54 24.36 -6.56
CA SER A 456 -25.91 23.50 -5.57
C SER A 456 -24.46 23.20 -5.94
N ILE A 457 -23.57 23.13 -4.95
CA ILE A 457 -22.20 22.66 -5.15
C ILE A 457 -22.13 21.24 -5.73
N LEU A 458 -23.15 20.39 -5.47
CA LEU A 458 -23.23 19.05 -6.05
C LEU A 458 -23.39 19.09 -7.58
N VAL A 459 -23.96 20.16 -8.14
CA VAL A 459 -24.01 20.36 -9.61
C VAL A 459 -22.59 20.51 -10.16
N HIS A 460 -21.75 21.31 -9.50
CA HIS A 460 -20.34 21.43 -9.88
C HIS A 460 -19.53 20.15 -9.66
N GLU A 461 -19.91 19.30 -8.71
CA GLU A 461 -19.30 17.97 -8.59
C GLU A 461 -19.63 17.08 -9.80
N PHE A 462 -20.84 17.18 -10.36
CA PHE A 462 -21.18 16.47 -11.59
C PHE A 462 -20.37 16.97 -12.79
N GLU A 463 -20.27 18.29 -12.97
CA GLU A 463 -19.44 18.92 -14.02
C GLU A 463 -17.95 18.55 -13.86
N GLY A 464 -17.46 18.58 -12.62
CA GLY A 464 -16.11 18.20 -12.25
C GLY A 464 -15.83 16.74 -12.62
N PHE A 465 -16.72 15.83 -12.22
CA PHE A 465 -16.64 14.41 -12.57
C PHE A 465 -16.62 14.20 -14.08
N GLU A 466 -17.56 14.81 -14.81
CA GLU A 466 -17.64 14.74 -16.28
C GLU A 466 -16.31 15.14 -16.93
N SER A 467 -15.70 16.23 -16.45
CA SER A 467 -14.43 16.75 -16.96
C SER A 467 -13.23 15.82 -16.77
N TRP A 468 -13.31 14.88 -15.81
CA TRP A 468 -12.26 13.90 -15.56
C TRP A 468 -12.53 12.60 -16.29
N VAL A 469 -13.73 12.01 -16.16
CA VAL A 469 -13.99 10.66 -16.66
C VAL A 469 -14.08 10.59 -18.19
N ASN A 470 -14.46 11.68 -18.85
CA ASN A 470 -14.58 11.72 -20.31
C ASN A 470 -13.29 12.13 -21.03
N GLN A 471 -12.16 12.18 -20.32
CA GLN A 471 -10.88 12.46 -20.95
C GLN A 471 -10.37 11.24 -21.74
N PRO A 472 -9.75 11.44 -22.93
CA PRO A 472 -9.27 10.34 -23.76
C PRO A 472 -8.27 9.41 -23.06
N GLY A 473 -7.41 9.95 -22.19
CA GLY A 473 -6.41 9.18 -21.44
C GLY A 473 -6.97 8.11 -20.50
N PHE A 474 -8.28 8.18 -20.17
CA PHE A 474 -8.96 7.22 -19.30
C PHE A 474 -9.92 6.28 -20.04
N ALA A 475 -9.88 6.22 -21.37
CA ALA A 475 -10.78 5.37 -22.17
C ALA A 475 -10.72 3.87 -21.80
N LYS A 476 -9.61 3.41 -21.23
CA LYS A 476 -9.41 2.03 -20.75
C LYS A 476 -9.45 1.90 -19.22
N SER A 477 -9.79 2.97 -18.50
CA SER A 477 -9.82 2.98 -17.04
C SER A 477 -11.18 2.53 -16.51
N SER A 478 -11.22 2.12 -15.25
CA SER A 478 -12.48 1.99 -14.52
C SER A 478 -12.72 3.20 -13.62
N ILE A 479 -13.95 3.42 -13.20
CA ILE A 479 -14.32 4.49 -12.28
C ILE A 479 -14.69 3.89 -10.93
N ILE A 480 -14.08 4.39 -9.86
CA ILE A 480 -14.47 4.13 -8.48
C ILE A 480 -15.01 5.45 -7.91
N LEU A 481 -16.28 5.48 -7.57
CA LEU A 481 -16.96 6.64 -7.00
C LEU A 481 -17.12 6.44 -5.49
N ILE A 482 -16.57 7.34 -4.68
CA ILE A 482 -16.67 7.32 -3.22
C ILE A 482 -17.56 8.49 -2.80
N LEU A 483 -18.75 8.16 -2.28
CA LEU A 483 -19.78 9.09 -1.83
C LEU A 483 -19.71 9.15 -0.30
N ASN A 484 -19.00 10.15 0.21
CA ASN A 484 -18.70 10.36 1.62
C ASN A 484 -19.81 11.13 2.34
N ASN A 485 -19.79 11.08 3.68
CA ASN A 485 -20.75 11.72 4.60
C ASN A 485 -22.19 11.29 4.36
N PHE A 486 -22.35 10.00 4.08
CA PHE A 486 -23.64 9.39 3.78
C PHE A 486 -24.63 9.51 4.95
N THR A 487 -24.22 9.24 6.19
CA THR A 487 -25.12 9.36 7.36
C THR A 487 -25.62 10.79 7.53
N ARG A 488 -24.74 11.78 7.28
CA ARG A 488 -25.10 13.20 7.32
C ARG A 488 -26.05 13.55 6.19
N PHE A 489 -25.82 13.04 4.98
CA PHE A 489 -26.72 13.23 3.84
C PHE A 489 -28.15 12.76 4.16
N VAL A 490 -28.30 11.54 4.66
CA VAL A 490 -29.62 10.97 5.02
C VAL A 490 -30.33 11.80 6.09
N SER A 491 -29.62 12.15 7.17
CA SER A 491 -30.16 12.96 8.26
C SER A 491 -30.64 14.34 7.78
N LYS A 492 -29.95 14.90 6.78
CA LYS A 492 -30.21 16.23 6.25
C LYS A 492 -31.42 16.28 5.32
N MET A 493 -31.67 15.21 4.56
CA MET A 493 -32.80 15.13 3.62
C MET A 493 -34.17 15.34 4.29
N ALA A 494 -34.28 15.03 5.59
CA ALA A 494 -35.50 15.28 6.37
C ALA A 494 -35.82 16.78 6.53
N TYR A 495 -34.80 17.64 6.50
CA TYR A 495 -34.95 19.09 6.75
C TYR A 495 -34.77 19.93 5.48
N ALA A 496 -33.93 19.47 4.55
CA ALA A 496 -33.72 20.09 3.24
C ALA A 496 -34.04 19.08 2.13
N PRO A 497 -35.31 18.94 1.71
CA PRO A 497 -35.70 17.97 0.70
C PRO A 497 -34.99 18.23 -0.64
N LEU A 498 -34.50 17.17 -1.29
CA LEU A 498 -33.77 17.23 -2.56
C LEU A 498 -34.63 17.81 -3.69
N GLU A 499 -35.94 17.58 -3.66
CA GLU A 499 -36.94 18.00 -4.65
C GLU A 499 -36.95 19.52 -4.86
N LYS A 500 -36.61 20.29 -3.83
CA LYS A 500 -36.53 21.76 -3.90
C LYS A 500 -35.35 22.25 -4.72
N LEU A 501 -34.26 21.47 -4.74
CA LEU A 501 -32.99 21.83 -5.37
C LEU A 501 -32.80 21.13 -6.71
N PHE A 502 -33.43 19.97 -6.89
CA PHE A 502 -33.32 19.12 -8.06
C PHE A 502 -34.74 18.80 -8.57
N PRO A 503 -35.30 19.61 -9.47
CA PRO A 503 -36.67 19.43 -9.96
C PRO A 503 -36.90 18.11 -10.70
N ASP A 504 -35.85 17.49 -11.25
CA ASP A 504 -35.86 16.19 -11.92
C ASP A 504 -35.79 14.99 -10.94
N TYR A 505 -35.65 15.23 -9.64
CA TYR A 505 -35.68 14.19 -8.62
C TYR A 505 -37.12 13.80 -8.26
N VAL A 506 -37.43 12.52 -8.38
CA VAL A 506 -38.69 11.92 -7.94
C VAL A 506 -38.45 11.11 -6.68
N ARG A 507 -39.01 11.57 -5.56
CA ARG A 507 -38.91 10.86 -4.28
C ARG A 507 -39.82 9.64 -4.24
N ASN A 508 -39.28 8.54 -3.74
CA ASN A 508 -40.08 7.39 -3.33
C ASN A 508 -40.47 7.58 -1.86
N GLU A 509 -41.77 7.63 -1.55
CA GLU A 509 -42.24 7.80 -0.17
C GLU A 509 -41.95 6.60 0.72
N SER A 510 -41.93 5.39 0.15
CA SER A 510 -41.67 4.15 0.90
C SER A 510 -40.18 3.99 1.25
N ASP A 511 -39.30 4.48 0.38
CA ASP A 511 -37.84 4.44 0.61
C ASP A 511 -37.16 5.69 0.02
N PRO A 512 -37.19 6.81 0.77
CA PRO A 512 -36.58 8.07 0.34
C PRO A 512 -35.06 7.99 0.18
N GLU A 513 -34.41 7.14 0.96
CA GLU A 513 -32.97 6.94 0.92
C GLU A 513 -32.57 6.28 -0.41
N LEU A 514 -33.22 5.17 -0.76
CA LEU A 514 -32.94 4.46 -2.00
C LEU A 514 -33.19 5.34 -3.23
N SER A 515 -34.31 6.08 -3.26
CA SER A 515 -34.59 6.98 -4.39
C SER A 515 -33.53 8.07 -4.53
N ALA A 516 -33.08 8.66 -3.42
CA ALA A 516 -32.03 9.68 -3.42
C ALA A 516 -30.69 9.11 -3.91
N ARG A 517 -30.29 7.93 -3.43
CA ARG A 517 -29.06 7.25 -3.84
C ARG A 517 -29.09 6.90 -5.34
N GLN A 518 -30.21 6.36 -5.80
CA GLN A 518 -30.40 6.04 -7.22
C GLN A 518 -30.35 7.29 -8.10
N TYR A 519 -30.95 8.39 -7.64
CA TYR A 519 -30.92 9.67 -8.36
C TYR A 519 -29.48 10.19 -8.50
N VAL A 520 -28.74 10.30 -7.40
CA VAL A 520 -27.34 10.78 -7.41
C VAL A 520 -26.47 9.88 -8.30
N LEU A 521 -26.59 8.55 -8.18
CA LEU A 521 -25.84 7.62 -9.03
C LEU A 521 -26.24 7.74 -10.51
N ARG A 522 -27.52 7.93 -10.81
CA ARG A 522 -28.00 8.13 -12.19
C ARG A 522 -27.40 9.39 -12.78
N ARG A 523 -27.35 10.49 -12.04
CA ARG A 523 -26.70 11.74 -12.48
C ARG A 523 -25.23 11.49 -12.85
N PHE A 524 -24.45 10.82 -12.00
CA PHE A 524 -23.05 10.44 -12.34
C PHE A 524 -22.94 9.52 -13.55
N LYS A 525 -23.82 8.51 -13.66
CA LYS A 525 -23.85 7.63 -14.84
C LYS A 525 -24.12 8.40 -16.12
N ASN A 526 -25.03 9.38 -16.08
CA ASN A 526 -25.34 10.20 -17.25
C ASN A 526 -24.15 11.07 -17.68
N MET A 527 -23.28 11.47 -16.76
CA MET A 527 -22.05 12.20 -17.07
C MET A 527 -20.93 11.30 -17.63
N ASN A 528 -21.07 9.97 -17.58
CA ASN A 528 -20.07 9.03 -18.10
C ASN A 528 -20.40 8.67 -19.57
N HIS A 529 -19.99 9.54 -20.49
CA HIS A 529 -20.26 9.39 -21.92
C HIS A 529 -19.46 8.28 -22.58
N GLN A 530 -18.30 7.93 -22.00
CA GLN A 530 -17.44 6.85 -22.49
C GLN A 530 -17.94 5.44 -22.10
N GLY A 531 -18.95 5.34 -21.23
CA GLY A 531 -19.49 4.04 -20.79
C GLY A 531 -18.51 3.23 -19.93
N LEU A 532 -17.56 3.89 -19.25
CA LEU A 532 -16.57 3.22 -18.42
C LEU A 532 -17.24 2.45 -17.26
N PRO A 533 -16.76 1.25 -16.89
CA PRO A 533 -17.31 0.52 -15.74
C PRO A 533 -17.16 1.30 -14.45
N MET A 534 -18.27 1.47 -13.73
CA MET A 534 -18.36 2.33 -12.55
C MET A 534 -18.77 1.54 -11.31
N TYR A 535 -17.98 1.66 -10.25
CA TYR A 535 -18.20 1.05 -8.93
C TYR A 535 -18.42 2.15 -7.90
N SER A 536 -19.50 2.10 -7.12
CA SER A 536 -19.85 3.16 -6.16
C SER A 536 -19.85 2.67 -4.72
N PHE A 537 -19.25 3.44 -3.82
CA PHE A 537 -19.18 3.19 -2.38
C PHE A 537 -19.84 4.35 -1.63
N TRP A 538 -20.80 4.05 -0.77
CA TRP A 538 -21.43 5.01 0.13
C TRP A 538 -20.83 4.81 1.52
N VAL A 539 -20.17 5.84 2.06
CA VAL A 539 -19.35 5.71 3.26
C VAL A 539 -19.41 6.95 4.14
N ASP A 540 -18.97 6.78 5.39
CA ASP A 540 -18.61 7.87 6.29
C ASP A 540 -17.13 7.70 6.65
N LEU A 541 -16.26 8.39 5.90
CA LEU A 541 -14.80 8.26 6.04
C LEU A 541 -14.28 8.69 7.41
N ASP A 542 -15.05 9.51 8.13
CA ASP A 542 -14.73 9.95 9.50
C ASP A 542 -14.93 8.85 10.55
N SER A 543 -15.57 7.73 10.20
CA SER A 543 -15.72 6.62 11.14
C SER A 543 -14.36 6.03 11.52
N SER A 544 -14.24 5.51 12.75
CA SER A 544 -12.97 5.01 13.30
C SER A 544 -12.46 3.74 12.61
N ASP A 545 -13.29 3.08 11.78
CA ASP A 545 -12.93 1.84 11.08
C ASP A 545 -13.37 1.84 9.61
N ASN A 546 -12.45 2.24 8.72
CA ASN A 546 -12.63 2.14 7.26
C ASN A 546 -12.09 0.83 6.67
N GLN A 547 -11.77 -0.20 7.46
CA GLN A 547 -11.21 -1.47 6.96
C GLN A 547 -12.14 -2.13 5.94
N HIS A 548 -13.46 -2.05 6.15
CA HIS A 548 -14.44 -2.58 5.21
C HIS A 548 -14.39 -1.88 3.85
N LEU A 549 -14.26 -0.54 3.83
CA LEU A 549 -14.08 0.22 2.60
C LEU A 549 -12.82 -0.23 1.87
N TYR A 550 -11.67 -0.28 2.56
CA TYR A 550 -10.41 -0.66 1.96
C TYR A 550 -10.40 -2.10 1.45
N THR A 551 -11.00 -3.03 2.20
CA THR A 551 -11.16 -4.42 1.75
C THR A 551 -12.01 -4.51 0.48
N ALA A 552 -13.10 -3.76 0.42
CA ALA A 552 -13.99 -3.72 -0.74
C ALA A 552 -13.30 -3.05 -1.96
N LEU A 553 -12.55 -1.97 -1.74
CA LEU A 553 -11.73 -1.33 -2.77
C LEU A 553 -10.69 -2.29 -3.32
N LYS A 554 -9.94 -2.99 -2.45
CA LYS A 554 -8.94 -4.00 -2.87
C LYS A 554 -9.57 -5.08 -3.74
N LYS A 555 -10.73 -5.62 -3.32
CA LYS A 555 -11.46 -6.63 -4.09
C LYS A 555 -11.87 -6.11 -5.46
N THR A 556 -12.35 -4.87 -5.52
CA THR A 556 -12.78 -4.21 -6.76
C THR A 556 -11.59 -3.97 -7.70
N LEU A 557 -10.45 -3.52 -7.16
CA LEU A 557 -9.21 -3.36 -7.92
C LEU A 557 -8.72 -4.69 -8.50
N GLY A 558 -8.77 -5.77 -7.71
CA GLY A 558 -8.45 -7.11 -8.19
C GLY A 558 -9.37 -7.57 -9.34
N GLN A 559 -10.67 -7.28 -9.24
CA GLN A 559 -11.63 -7.56 -10.32
C GLN A 559 -11.34 -6.74 -11.59
N ILE A 560 -11.00 -5.45 -11.43
CA ILE A 560 -10.63 -4.57 -12.54
C ILE A 560 -9.39 -5.10 -13.24
N GLN A 561 -8.35 -5.49 -12.50
CA GLN A 561 -7.13 -6.06 -13.09
C GLN A 561 -7.38 -7.39 -13.80
N GLN A 562 -8.16 -8.30 -13.20
CA GLN A 562 -8.50 -9.56 -13.84
C GLN A 562 -9.28 -9.35 -15.14
N ARG A 563 -10.16 -8.35 -15.19
CA ARG A 563 -10.90 -7.99 -16.40
C ARG A 563 -9.97 -7.44 -17.47
N LYS A 564 -9.09 -6.49 -17.13
CA LYS A 564 -8.08 -5.95 -18.06
C LYS A 564 -7.18 -7.05 -18.62
N ALA A 565 -6.66 -7.94 -17.75
CA ALA A 565 -5.81 -9.05 -18.18
C ALA A 565 -6.52 -10.01 -19.14
N LYS A 566 -7.84 -10.22 -18.97
CA LYS A 566 -8.65 -11.01 -19.90
C LYS A 566 -8.87 -10.30 -21.24
N GLU A 567 -9.14 -9.00 -21.22
CA GLU A 567 -9.28 -8.17 -22.43
C GLU A 567 -7.96 -8.17 -23.23
N GLU A 568 -6.80 -7.99 -22.58
CA GLU A 568 -5.48 -8.04 -23.23
C GLU A 568 -5.11 -9.43 -23.78
N ALA A 569 -5.45 -10.50 -23.06
CA ALA A 569 -5.27 -11.87 -23.53
C ALA A 569 -6.17 -12.19 -24.75
N TRP A 570 -7.38 -11.63 -24.77
CA TRP A 570 -8.28 -11.77 -25.91
C TRP A 570 -7.75 -11.02 -27.14
N ASP A 571 -7.35 -9.76 -27.00
CA ASP A 571 -6.81 -8.95 -28.11
C ASP A 571 -5.54 -9.56 -28.70
N SER A 572 -4.66 -10.13 -27.87
CA SER A 572 -3.46 -10.84 -28.34
C SER A 572 -3.78 -12.17 -29.04
N SER A 573 -4.86 -12.87 -28.65
CA SER A 573 -5.32 -14.08 -29.33
C SER A 573 -5.98 -13.79 -30.69
N VAL A 574 -6.70 -12.67 -30.82
CA VAL A 574 -7.30 -12.23 -32.08
C VAL A 574 -6.24 -11.70 -33.04
N GLY A 575 -5.29 -10.89 -32.56
CA GLY A 575 -4.20 -10.38 -33.38
C GLY A 575 -3.23 -11.46 -33.88
N SER A 576 -3.10 -12.59 -33.17
CA SER A 576 -2.34 -13.75 -33.66
C SER A 576 -3.11 -14.58 -34.69
N ALA A 577 -4.44 -14.69 -34.56
CA ALA A 577 -5.30 -15.33 -35.56
C ALA A 577 -5.38 -14.55 -36.87
N GLU A 578 -5.39 -13.22 -36.82
CA GLU A 578 -5.33 -12.36 -38.02
C GLU A 578 -3.94 -12.42 -38.68
N ALA A 579 -2.85 -12.44 -37.89
CA ALA A 579 -1.48 -12.56 -38.40
C ALA A 579 -1.16 -13.92 -39.04
N ASP A 580 -1.84 -15.00 -38.61
CA ASP A 580 -1.73 -16.32 -39.25
C ASP A 580 -2.61 -16.45 -40.51
N SER A 581 -3.53 -15.51 -40.76
CA SER A 581 -4.35 -15.47 -41.98
C SER A 581 -3.68 -14.75 -43.16
N GLU A 582 -2.62 -13.97 -42.92
CA GLU A 582 -1.89 -13.19 -43.94
C GLU A 582 -0.50 -13.75 -44.32
N ARG A 583 -0.21 -15.03 -44.05
CA ARG A 583 1.03 -15.67 -44.57
C ARG A 583 0.78 -16.36 -45.91
N PRO A 584 1.39 -15.91 -47.02
CA PRO A 584 1.34 -16.64 -48.28
C PRO A 584 2.18 -17.92 -48.14
N SER A 585 1.56 -19.07 -48.34
CA SER A 585 2.23 -20.37 -48.39
C SER A 585 3.15 -20.44 -49.61
N THR A 586 4.45 -20.30 -49.41
CA THR A 586 5.48 -20.61 -50.41
C THR A 586 6.17 -21.91 -50.05
N ASN A 587 5.82 -23.00 -50.74
CA ASN A 587 6.74 -24.09 -51.10
C ASN A 587 6.03 -25.15 -51.98
N GLY A 588 6.60 -25.42 -53.17
CA GLY A 588 6.29 -26.61 -53.96
C GLY A 588 6.31 -26.41 -55.49
N LEU A 589 7.50 -26.45 -56.10
CA LEU A 589 7.70 -26.52 -57.56
C LEU A 589 7.14 -27.82 -58.17
N SER A 590 6.43 -27.75 -59.31
CA SER A 590 6.91 -28.25 -60.63
C SER A 590 5.81 -28.41 -61.71
N LYS A 591 6.06 -27.75 -62.85
CA LYS A 591 5.86 -28.18 -64.26
C LYS A 591 4.48 -28.61 -64.83
N VAL A 592 4.07 -27.82 -65.84
CA VAL A 592 3.62 -28.20 -67.22
C VAL A 592 2.20 -27.74 -67.62
N ASN A 593 2.19 -26.88 -68.64
CA ASN A 593 1.18 -26.52 -69.65
C ASN A 593 -0.17 -27.27 -69.64
N LEU A 594 -1.27 -26.53 -69.81
CA LEU A 594 -2.14 -26.57 -71.02
C LEU A 594 -3.32 -25.60 -70.88
N LEU A 595 -3.45 -24.73 -71.89
CA LEU A 595 -4.67 -24.21 -72.53
C LEU A 595 -5.75 -23.51 -71.67
N SER A 596 -5.96 -22.24 -72.00
CA SER A 596 -7.28 -21.59 -71.98
C SER A 596 -8.25 -22.31 -72.95
N PRO A 597 -9.58 -22.23 -72.74
CA PRO A 597 -10.28 -21.05 -73.24
C PRO A 597 -11.42 -20.54 -72.35
N SER A 598 -11.58 -19.22 -72.45
CA SER A 598 -12.82 -18.44 -72.42
C SER A 598 -14.15 -19.18 -72.20
N ARG A 599 -14.96 -18.66 -71.28
CA ARG A 599 -16.36 -18.36 -71.58
C ARG A 599 -16.91 -17.21 -70.74
N SER A 600 -17.45 -16.26 -71.49
CA SER A 600 -18.22 -15.09 -71.12
C SER A 600 -19.65 -15.43 -70.66
N ARG A 601 -20.36 -14.39 -70.21
CA ARG A 601 -21.76 -14.26 -69.77
C ARG A 601 -21.89 -14.30 -68.23
N GLY A 602 -22.27 -13.23 -67.53
CA GLY A 602 -23.00 -12.03 -67.90
C GLY A 602 -24.38 -12.06 -67.24
N ALA A 603 -24.74 -10.92 -66.62
CA ALA A 603 -26.09 -10.55 -66.17
C ALA A 603 -26.67 -11.40 -65.00
N LEU A 604 -27.55 -10.94 -64.12
CA LEU A 604 -28.20 -9.66 -63.82
C LEU A 604 -29.01 -9.95 -62.54
N ARG A 605 -29.13 -8.92 -61.68
CA ARG A 605 -30.33 -8.53 -60.90
C ARG A 605 -30.96 -9.41 -59.80
N GLU A 606 -31.32 -8.64 -58.75
CA GLU A 606 -32.52 -8.70 -57.89
C GLU A 606 -32.53 -9.79 -56.80
N LYS A 607 -32.72 -9.47 -55.51
CA LYS A 607 -33.39 -8.34 -54.84
C LYS A 607 -32.62 -7.84 -53.64
#